data_AF-A0A960SR28-F1
#
_entry.id   AF-A0A960SR28-F1
#
_cell.length_a   1.000
_cell.length_b   1.000
_cell.length_c   1.000
_cell.angle_alpha   90.00
_cell.angle_beta   90.00
_cell.angle_gamma   90.00
#
_symmetry.space_group_name_H-M   'P 1'
#
loop_
_entity.id
_entity.type
_entity.pdbx_description
1 polymer ?
#
loop_
_entity_poly.entity_id
_entity_poly.type
_entity_poly.pdbx_seq_one_letter_code
_entity_poly.pdbx_strand_id
1 'polypeptide(L)'
;VTLRYRVGFGKEQSIPMADDGAHDDAAAGDGLFGAPIPASASGPGDLVRYRVEAVDSAGVVSRWPPFVAPGNSPEYQGTVVDNPEVASRLPVWEWFAADPAQGRTRGGTRGAVFFNGRLYDNVFIRARGGATSGGSQKFDFNTGDHLVVDEAIGAVEEANLNTPGSDSSWLRVPLAFESFRLAGNASCDSFHVLMRVNGQSDRVGIFIEQVDERFLRRRGFDDQGALYKFVQRRTLTPVFSNATEGVEKKTRLDEGSADLEAFVQGLHAPTAAGRRAWFYDNVDVPGLLNYLAVRCVILDADDVRKNFYLYRDTRGTGEWTIFPWDKDWTFGITGDGGPWLRHPFFGDFAHRKANADQWNELWEFVFNDAEVRWLYLRRLRSVMDRLLGPPGGTGEMTVLEGAARAYVPALSAEVGAAAQAGLNSVLQFLEQRRVDLYVTYAATNRLAGADALVPQGQPDKAQPLIGAVDFNPVSGRQAEEFIRLDNPHSTAFDLSGWQIDGGIRHTFRPGTVIAAGGSLFLSPEVRAFRNRAEAPTGGEARLIQGDYAGQLSARGETLV
;
A
#
# COMPACT_ATOMS: atom_id res chain seq x y z
N VAL A 1 -14.42 32.13 33.12
CA VAL A 1 -13.68 31.42 32.04
C VAL A 1 -13.53 32.37 30.86
N THR A 2 -12.48 32.27 30.04
CA THR A 2 -12.22 33.17 28.92
C THR A 2 -12.08 32.38 27.63
N LEU A 3 -12.90 32.71 26.63
CA LEU A 3 -12.75 32.24 25.26
C LEU A 3 -11.76 33.15 24.54
N ARG A 4 -10.74 32.56 23.92
CA ARG A 4 -9.80 33.27 23.06
C ARG A 4 -9.90 32.74 21.65
N TYR A 5 -10.18 33.62 20.69
CA TYR A 5 -10.40 33.21 19.30
C TYR A 5 -9.63 34.10 18.32
N ARG A 6 -9.40 33.59 17.12
CA ARG A 6 -8.78 34.29 16.01
C ARG A 6 -9.33 33.78 14.69
N VAL A 7 -9.35 34.64 13.68
CA VAL A 7 -9.62 34.25 12.29
C VAL A 7 -8.28 34.01 11.57
N GLY A 8 -8.15 32.84 10.96
CA GLY A 8 -6.95 32.31 10.34
C GLY A 8 -5.75 32.37 11.28
N PHE A 9 -4.77 33.18 10.89
CA PHE A 9 -3.56 33.45 11.66
C PHE A 9 -3.47 34.90 12.16
N GLY A 10 -4.61 35.60 12.20
CA GLY A 10 -4.70 36.97 12.73
C GLY A 10 -4.50 37.07 14.24
N LYS A 11 -4.70 38.28 14.77
CA LYS A 11 -4.57 38.60 16.20
C LYS A 11 -5.69 37.95 17.02
N GLU A 12 -5.33 37.38 18.16
CA GLU A 12 -6.26 36.82 19.13
C GLU A 12 -7.15 37.89 19.76
N GLN A 13 -8.44 37.59 19.85
CA GLN A 13 -9.48 38.34 20.55
C GLN A 13 -9.90 37.56 21.80
N SER A 14 -10.48 38.24 22.78
CA SER A 14 -10.89 37.62 24.05
C SER A 14 -12.33 37.97 24.38
N ILE A 15 -13.11 36.94 24.72
CA ILE A 15 -14.51 37.05 25.12
C ILE A 15 -14.65 36.35 26.49
N PRO A 16 -15.20 37.03 27.52
CA PRO A 16 -15.54 36.37 28.76
C PRO A 16 -16.66 35.35 28.51
N MET A 17 -16.52 34.14 29.04
CA MET A 17 -17.58 33.13 29.03
C MET A 17 -18.39 33.21 30.32
N ALA A 18 -19.70 33.08 30.19
CA ALA A 18 -20.67 33.10 31.28
C ALA A 18 -21.27 31.71 31.53
N ASP A 19 -21.75 31.50 32.76
CA ASP A 19 -22.61 30.39 33.19
C ASP A 19 -23.89 31.05 33.75
N ASP A 20 -24.71 31.59 32.84
CA ASP A 20 -25.83 32.47 33.11
C ASP A 20 -27.18 31.96 32.57
N GLY A 21 -27.22 30.75 32.00
CA GLY A 21 -28.42 30.21 31.35
C GLY A 21 -28.72 30.91 30.02
N ALA A 22 -27.75 31.62 29.46
CA ALA A 22 -27.76 32.25 28.14
C ALA A 22 -26.49 31.83 27.37
N HIS A 23 -26.22 32.38 26.18
CA HIS A 23 -24.99 32.05 25.42
C HIS A 23 -24.79 30.55 25.10
N ASP A 24 -25.89 29.79 25.01
CA ASP A 24 -25.92 28.33 24.80
C ASP A 24 -25.21 27.50 25.89
N ASP A 25 -25.22 27.97 27.14
CA ASP A 25 -24.57 27.33 28.30
C ASP A 25 -25.50 26.47 29.17
N ALA A 26 -26.68 26.10 28.67
CA ALA A 26 -27.71 25.35 29.38
C ALA A 26 -28.35 26.10 30.58
N ALA A 27 -28.11 25.68 31.84
CA ALA A 27 -28.77 26.25 33.00
C ALA A 27 -27.78 27.06 33.85
N ALA A 28 -28.18 28.25 34.29
CA ALA A 28 -27.34 29.11 35.11
C ALA A 28 -26.81 28.39 36.37
N GLY A 29 -25.49 28.42 36.55
CA GLY A 29 -24.76 27.84 37.68
C GLY A 29 -24.55 26.33 37.60
N ASP A 30 -24.70 25.71 36.43
CA ASP A 30 -24.50 24.26 36.26
C ASP A 30 -23.05 23.87 35.95
N GLY A 31 -22.16 24.85 35.80
CA GLY A 31 -20.74 24.68 35.51
C GLY A 31 -20.42 24.56 34.02
N LEU A 32 -21.39 24.67 33.12
CA LEU A 32 -21.17 24.85 31.70
C LEU A 32 -21.04 26.34 31.40
N PHE A 33 -20.08 26.68 30.55
CA PHE A 33 -19.79 28.07 30.20
C PHE A 33 -19.94 28.28 28.70
N GLY A 34 -20.63 29.35 28.32
CA GLY A 34 -20.91 29.72 26.93
C GLY A 34 -20.37 31.10 26.55
N ALA A 35 -20.01 31.26 25.28
CA ALA A 35 -19.76 32.56 24.66
C ALA A 35 -19.85 32.46 23.13
N PRO A 36 -20.61 33.33 22.46
CA PRO A 36 -20.67 33.34 21.00
C PRO A 36 -19.45 34.04 20.39
N ILE A 37 -18.86 33.44 19.36
CA ILE A 37 -17.96 34.15 18.45
C ILE A 37 -18.82 34.95 17.46
N PRO A 38 -18.68 36.29 17.35
CA PRO A 38 -19.53 37.10 16.49
C PRO A 38 -19.45 36.66 15.03
N ALA A 39 -20.60 36.42 14.37
CA ALA A 39 -20.64 36.03 12.96
C ALA A 39 -20.00 37.08 12.03
N SER A 40 -20.00 38.35 12.42
CA SER A 40 -19.31 39.43 11.68
C SER A 40 -17.78 39.34 11.72
N ALA A 41 -17.20 38.43 12.51
CA ALA A 41 -15.76 38.27 12.62
C ALA A 41 -15.15 37.52 11.42
N SER A 42 -15.93 36.69 10.73
CA SER A 42 -15.46 35.76 9.69
C SER A 42 -16.49 35.62 8.56
N GLY A 43 -16.02 35.40 7.33
CA GLY A 43 -16.84 35.11 6.16
C GLY A 43 -16.74 33.65 5.69
N PRO A 44 -17.51 33.27 4.65
CA PRO A 44 -17.46 31.93 4.05
C PRO A 44 -16.03 31.50 3.65
N GLY A 45 -15.59 30.32 4.12
CA GLY A 45 -14.25 29.78 3.87
C GLY A 45 -13.16 30.26 4.82
N ASP A 46 -13.49 31.15 5.77
CA ASP A 46 -12.53 31.57 6.79
C ASP A 46 -12.34 30.48 7.84
N LEU A 47 -11.08 30.25 8.21
CA LEU A 47 -10.71 29.44 9.36
C LEU A 47 -10.98 30.22 10.65
N VAL A 48 -11.75 29.65 11.57
CA VAL A 48 -11.94 30.20 12.93
C VAL A 48 -11.28 29.24 13.93
N ARG A 49 -10.29 29.74 14.66
CA ARG A 49 -9.55 28.99 15.69
C ARG A 49 -9.83 29.58 17.06
N TYR A 50 -10.01 28.73 18.05
CA TYR A 50 -10.27 29.16 19.42
C TYR A 50 -9.66 28.23 20.46
N ARG A 51 -9.43 28.78 21.65
CA ARG A 51 -9.00 28.06 22.85
C ARG A 51 -9.69 28.66 24.05
N VAL A 52 -9.86 27.86 25.09
CA VAL A 52 -10.47 28.31 26.35
C VAL A 52 -9.41 28.36 27.43
N GLU A 53 -9.42 29.42 28.24
CA GLU A 53 -8.61 29.55 29.45
C GLU A 53 -9.55 29.62 30.67
N ALA A 54 -9.28 28.81 31.67
CA ALA A 54 -9.95 28.86 32.97
C ALA A 54 -8.93 29.16 34.06
N VAL A 55 -9.34 29.96 35.05
CA VAL A 55 -8.53 30.28 36.23
C VAL A 55 -9.31 29.79 37.44
N ASP A 56 -8.68 28.95 38.26
CA ASP A 56 -9.31 28.45 39.48
C ASP A 56 -9.23 29.45 40.64
N SER A 57 -9.83 29.08 41.78
CA SER A 57 -9.82 29.92 43.00
C SER A 57 -8.44 30.15 43.61
N ALA A 58 -7.44 29.34 43.24
CA ALA A 58 -6.04 29.49 43.65
C ALA A 58 -5.22 30.31 42.64
N GLY A 59 -5.83 30.78 41.54
CA GLY A 59 -5.16 31.52 40.47
C GLY A 59 -4.43 30.65 39.46
N VAL A 60 -4.60 29.32 39.50
CA VAL A 60 -3.99 28.40 38.53
C VAL A 60 -4.74 28.51 37.21
N VAL A 61 -3.98 28.69 36.13
CA VAL A 61 -4.54 28.79 34.77
C VAL A 61 -4.43 27.45 34.06
N SER A 62 -5.55 26.96 33.54
CA SER A 62 -5.62 25.81 32.62
C SER A 62 -6.15 26.25 31.26
N ARG A 63 -5.75 25.54 30.19
CA ARG A 63 -6.24 25.81 28.83
C ARG A 63 -6.69 24.55 28.10
N TRP A 64 -7.64 24.72 27.18
CA TRP A 64 -8.02 23.71 26.20
C TRP A 64 -7.93 24.27 24.76
N PRO A 65 -7.22 23.60 23.84
CA PRO A 65 -6.38 22.42 24.05
C PRO A 65 -5.17 22.69 24.98
N PRO A 66 -4.59 21.64 25.60
CA PRO A 66 -3.50 21.81 26.58
C PRO A 66 -2.19 22.36 25.99
N PHE A 67 -1.94 22.11 24.70
CA PHE A 67 -0.73 22.55 23.98
C PHE A 67 0.59 22.20 24.68
N VAL A 68 0.70 20.97 25.19
CA VAL A 68 1.85 20.51 26.00
C VAL A 68 3.12 20.27 25.19
N ALA A 69 3.00 20.07 23.88
CA ALA A 69 4.12 19.85 22.97
C ALA A 69 3.97 20.78 21.76
N PRO A 70 4.63 21.94 21.70
CA PRO A 70 4.39 22.93 20.65
C PRO A 70 4.60 22.46 19.21
N GLY A 71 5.39 21.39 19.00
CA GLY A 71 5.57 20.74 17.71
C GLY A 71 4.77 19.45 17.52
N ASN A 72 3.89 19.07 18.44
CA ASN A 72 3.18 17.79 18.38
C ASN A 72 1.88 17.78 19.19
N SER A 73 1.20 18.93 19.29
CA SER A 73 -0.10 19.04 19.94
C SER A 73 -0.87 20.23 19.35
N PRO A 74 -2.20 20.14 19.26
CA PRO A 74 -3.03 21.25 18.77
C PRO A 74 -2.90 22.46 19.70
N GLU A 75 -2.79 23.65 19.12
CA GLU A 75 -2.77 24.90 19.89
C GLU A 75 -4.20 25.43 20.09
N TYR A 76 -5.06 25.25 19.09
CA TYR A 76 -6.46 25.67 19.09
C TYR A 76 -7.39 24.52 18.67
N GLN A 77 -8.64 24.60 19.12
CA GLN A 77 -9.78 24.00 18.44
C GLN A 77 -10.23 24.93 17.30
N GLY A 78 -11.16 24.49 16.47
CA GLY A 78 -11.72 25.38 15.46
C GLY A 78 -12.60 24.70 14.43
N THR A 79 -13.01 25.50 13.46
CA THR A 79 -13.79 25.08 12.30
C THR A 79 -13.51 26.01 11.12
N VAL A 80 -13.98 25.65 9.93
CA VAL A 80 -14.03 26.53 8.77
C VAL A 80 -15.49 26.95 8.56
N VAL A 81 -15.71 28.25 8.33
CA VAL A 81 -17.05 28.75 8.01
C VAL A 81 -17.49 28.16 6.67
N ASP A 82 -18.65 27.54 6.63
CA ASP A 82 -19.18 26.91 5.42
C ASP A 82 -19.18 27.87 4.23
N ASN A 83 -18.74 27.37 3.08
CA ASN A 83 -18.73 28.12 1.84
C ASN A 83 -19.55 27.36 0.79
N PRO A 84 -20.82 27.73 0.58
CA PRO A 84 -21.72 27.01 -0.31
C PRO A 84 -21.31 27.12 -1.79
N GLU A 85 -20.38 28.02 -2.14
CA GLU A 85 -19.84 28.11 -3.50
C GLU A 85 -18.85 26.98 -3.82
N VAL A 86 -18.40 26.24 -2.81
CA VAL A 86 -17.43 25.15 -2.97
C VAL A 86 -18.17 23.82 -3.00
N ALA A 87 -18.55 23.43 -4.20
CA ALA A 87 -19.17 22.13 -4.48
C ALA A 87 -18.20 21.26 -5.30
N SER A 88 -17.85 20.09 -4.77
CA SER A 88 -17.03 19.10 -5.47
C SER A 88 -17.56 17.69 -5.23
N ARG A 89 -17.35 16.82 -6.23
CA ARG A 89 -17.53 15.37 -6.07
C ARG A 89 -16.30 14.70 -5.45
N LEU A 90 -15.17 15.40 -5.39
CA LEU A 90 -13.98 14.96 -4.67
C LEU A 90 -14.08 15.40 -3.21
N PRO A 91 -13.49 14.64 -2.27
CA PRO A 91 -13.27 15.13 -0.92
C PRO A 91 -12.49 16.46 -0.96
N VAL A 92 -12.97 17.45 -0.22
CA VAL A 92 -12.33 18.77 -0.15
C VAL A 92 -11.31 18.78 0.97
N TRP A 93 -10.05 18.99 0.61
CA TRP A 93 -8.93 19.15 1.54
C TRP A 93 -8.58 20.62 1.67
N GLU A 94 -8.97 21.25 2.77
CA GLU A 94 -8.57 22.62 3.04
C GLU A 94 -7.37 22.66 3.97
N TRP A 95 -6.34 23.39 3.58
CA TRP A 95 -5.21 23.64 4.45
C TRP A 95 -4.95 25.12 4.60
N PHE A 96 -4.44 25.49 5.76
CA PHE A 96 -4.28 26.88 6.16
C PHE A 96 -2.89 27.07 6.73
N ALA A 97 -2.22 28.15 6.33
CA ALA A 97 -0.93 28.54 6.90
C ALA A 97 -0.78 30.07 6.88
N ALA A 98 -0.08 30.62 7.88
CA ALA A 98 0.30 32.03 7.88
C ALA A 98 1.21 32.36 6.68
N ASP A 99 2.11 31.45 6.34
CA ASP A 99 2.93 31.47 5.14
C ASP A 99 2.78 30.14 4.37
N PRO A 100 1.81 30.06 3.43
CA PRO A 100 1.63 28.87 2.62
C PRO A 100 2.81 28.57 1.68
N ALA A 101 3.62 29.57 1.32
CA ALA A 101 4.77 29.35 0.46
C ALA A 101 5.82 28.47 1.18
N GLN A 102 6.00 28.65 2.49
CA GLN A 102 6.86 27.77 3.28
C GLN A 102 6.35 26.33 3.38
N GLY A 103 5.03 26.12 3.40
CA GLY A 103 4.43 24.79 3.30
C GLY A 103 4.73 24.05 1.99
N ARG A 104 5.23 24.77 0.97
CA ARG A 104 5.68 24.24 -0.32
C ARG A 104 7.20 24.09 -0.41
N THR A 105 7.95 24.29 0.69
CA THR A 105 9.40 24.05 0.77
C THR A 105 9.70 22.82 1.61
N ARG A 106 10.96 22.36 1.59
CA ARG A 106 11.44 21.29 2.49
C ARG A 106 11.48 21.70 3.96
N GLY A 107 11.65 23.00 4.23
CA GLY A 107 11.65 23.55 5.58
C GLY A 107 10.27 23.49 6.23
N GLY A 108 9.22 23.61 5.41
CA GLY A 108 7.83 23.45 5.86
C GLY A 108 7.32 24.60 6.72
N THR A 109 6.09 24.46 7.19
CA THR A 109 5.42 25.39 8.10
C THR A 109 4.44 24.63 9.00
N ARG A 110 4.01 25.27 10.09
CA ARG A 110 2.87 24.79 10.88
C ARG A 110 1.59 25.47 10.39
N GLY A 111 0.55 24.67 10.24
CA GLY A 111 -0.74 25.12 9.73
C GLY A 111 -1.90 24.37 10.35
N ALA A 112 -3.06 24.48 9.72
CA ALA A 112 -4.23 23.68 10.06
C ALA A 112 -4.78 22.98 8.82
N VAL A 113 -5.46 21.86 9.00
CA VAL A 113 -6.16 21.12 7.95
C VAL A 113 -7.62 20.97 8.36
N PHE A 114 -8.54 21.29 7.46
CA PHE A 114 -9.95 20.98 7.62
C PHE A 114 -10.35 19.93 6.59
N PHE A 115 -10.82 18.78 7.06
CA PHE A 115 -11.17 17.64 6.23
C PHE A 115 -12.32 16.88 6.86
N ASN A 116 -13.34 16.52 6.07
CA ASN A 116 -14.53 15.79 6.51
C ASN A 116 -15.20 16.36 7.77
N GLY A 117 -15.35 17.69 7.82
CA GLY A 117 -16.04 18.38 8.91
C GLY A 117 -15.22 18.56 10.20
N ARG A 118 -13.94 18.15 10.21
CA ARG A 118 -13.07 18.28 11.38
C ARG A 118 -11.84 19.13 11.07
N LEU A 119 -11.51 20.02 12.01
CA LEU A 119 -10.25 20.76 12.01
C LEU A 119 -9.16 20.00 12.76
N TYR A 120 -7.98 19.95 12.17
CA TYR A 120 -6.73 19.49 12.77
C TYR A 120 -5.77 20.67 12.82
N ASP A 121 -5.41 21.08 14.04
CA ASP A 121 -4.60 22.27 14.26
C ASP A 121 -3.11 21.93 14.39
N ASN A 122 -2.24 22.91 14.11
CA ASN A 122 -0.79 22.79 14.31
C ASN A 122 -0.13 21.62 13.54
N VAL A 123 -0.67 21.27 12.37
CA VAL A 123 -0.15 20.22 11.48
C VAL A 123 1.16 20.71 10.83
N PHE A 124 2.17 19.85 10.72
CA PHE A 124 3.39 20.20 9.99
C PHE A 124 3.22 19.91 8.51
N ILE A 125 3.44 20.94 7.67
CA ILE A 125 3.14 20.90 6.24
C ILE A 125 4.43 21.23 5.49
N ARG A 126 4.84 20.36 4.57
CA ARG A 126 6.08 20.56 3.80
C ARG A 126 6.04 19.90 2.43
N ALA A 127 6.91 20.32 1.53
CA ALA A 127 7.14 19.63 0.27
C ALA A 127 7.70 18.22 0.48
N ARG A 128 7.23 17.27 -0.32
CA ARG A 128 7.71 15.87 -0.40
C ARG A 128 8.17 15.49 -1.81
N GLY A 129 8.65 14.26 -2.02
CA GLY A 129 9.11 13.76 -3.33
C GLY A 129 10.57 14.11 -3.66
N GLY A 130 11.04 13.73 -4.85
CA GLY A 130 12.42 13.95 -5.32
C GLY A 130 12.49 14.83 -6.57
N ALA A 131 12.93 14.26 -7.71
CA ALA A 131 13.04 14.95 -8.98
C ALA A 131 11.69 15.41 -9.59
N THR A 132 10.58 14.80 -9.17
CA THR A 132 9.20 15.07 -9.61
C THR A 132 8.38 15.91 -8.62
N SER A 133 9.03 16.55 -7.64
CA SER A 133 8.39 17.21 -6.48
C SER A 133 7.61 18.49 -6.76
N GLY A 134 7.27 18.81 -8.01
CA GLY A 134 6.56 20.04 -8.36
C GLY A 134 5.16 20.07 -7.77
N GLY A 135 5.01 20.58 -6.54
CA GLY A 135 3.73 20.78 -5.85
C GLY A 135 3.24 19.64 -4.95
N SER A 136 4.02 18.58 -4.73
CA SER A 136 3.63 17.50 -3.80
C SER A 136 3.95 17.86 -2.34
N GLN A 137 3.00 17.58 -1.42
CA GLN A 137 3.12 17.94 0.00
C GLN A 137 2.87 16.74 0.93
N LYS A 138 3.51 16.79 2.10
CA LYS A 138 3.25 15.89 3.23
C LYS A 138 2.68 16.71 4.39
N PHE A 139 1.70 16.11 5.07
CA PHE A 139 1.05 16.65 6.25
C PHE A 139 1.28 15.67 7.40
N ASP A 140 2.10 16.07 8.37
CA ASP A 140 2.42 15.29 9.56
C ASP A 140 1.53 15.80 10.71
N PHE A 141 0.55 14.99 11.13
CA PHE A 141 -0.45 15.30 12.15
C PHE A 141 0.08 15.04 13.57
N ASN A 142 -0.54 15.68 14.57
CA ASN A 142 -0.06 15.58 15.94
C ASN A 142 -0.39 14.21 16.55
N THR A 143 0.51 13.69 17.40
CA THR A 143 0.24 12.48 18.18
C THR A 143 -1.03 12.66 19.00
N GLY A 144 -1.97 11.71 18.85
CA GLY A 144 -3.26 11.73 19.54
C GLY A 144 -4.34 12.58 18.85
N ASP A 145 -4.00 13.30 17.78
CA ASP A 145 -4.93 14.08 16.96
C ASP A 145 -4.66 13.82 15.46
N HIS A 146 -4.67 12.53 15.10
CA HIS A 146 -4.45 12.04 13.74
C HIS A 146 -5.64 12.32 12.82
N LEU A 147 -5.37 12.50 11.53
CA LEU A 147 -6.39 12.70 10.51
C LEU A 147 -7.26 11.47 10.34
N VAL A 148 -8.56 11.58 10.59
CA VAL A 148 -9.54 10.57 10.18
C VAL A 148 -9.88 10.78 8.71
N VAL A 149 -9.56 9.78 7.87
CA VAL A 149 -9.82 9.84 6.43
C VAL A 149 -11.25 9.43 6.14
N ASP A 150 -11.59 8.18 6.41
CA ASP A 150 -12.94 7.61 6.33
C ASP A 150 -13.02 6.34 7.20
N GLU A 151 -14.16 5.64 7.19
CA GLU A 151 -14.36 4.39 7.94
C GLU A 151 -13.43 3.26 7.48
N ALA A 152 -13.08 3.23 6.18
CA ALA A 152 -12.29 2.15 5.59
C ALA A 152 -10.78 2.31 5.83
N ILE A 153 -10.26 3.54 5.81
CA ILE A 153 -8.84 3.86 6.02
C ILE A 153 -8.56 4.15 7.50
N GLY A 154 -9.52 4.72 8.21
CA GLY A 154 -9.38 5.13 9.60
C GLY A 154 -8.50 6.37 9.77
N ALA A 155 -7.78 6.44 10.89
CA ALA A 155 -6.92 7.57 11.21
C ALA A 155 -5.48 7.38 10.71
N VAL A 156 -4.89 8.41 10.12
CA VAL A 156 -3.50 8.45 9.63
C VAL A 156 -2.70 9.55 10.33
N GLU A 157 -1.47 9.23 10.71
CA GLU A 157 -0.53 10.20 11.28
C GLU A 157 0.10 11.08 10.21
N GLU A 158 0.20 10.56 8.99
CA GLU A 158 0.82 11.25 7.87
C GLU A 158 -0.04 11.09 6.62
N ALA A 159 -0.26 12.20 5.91
CA ALA A 159 -0.93 12.19 4.60
C ALA A 159 0.03 12.67 3.50
N ASN A 160 0.11 11.91 2.42
CA ASN A 160 0.86 12.28 1.23
C ASN A 160 -0.09 12.81 0.17
N LEU A 161 0.07 14.07 -0.24
CA LEU A 161 -0.77 14.73 -1.23
C LEU A 161 0.09 15.08 -2.44
N ASN A 162 0.04 14.23 -3.44
CA ASN A 162 0.86 14.34 -4.63
C ASN A 162 0.20 15.18 -5.72
N THR A 163 1.04 15.85 -6.48
CA THR A 163 0.70 16.27 -7.84
C THR A 163 0.86 15.08 -8.79
N PRO A 164 0.22 15.11 -9.96
CA PRO A 164 0.33 14.03 -10.94
C PRO A 164 1.76 13.83 -11.49
N GLY A 165 2.67 14.79 -11.30
CA GLY A 165 4.06 14.66 -11.77
C GLY A 165 4.14 14.44 -13.28
N SER A 166 4.76 13.33 -13.70
CA SER A 166 4.83 12.92 -15.11
C SER A 166 3.56 12.23 -15.64
N ASP A 167 2.59 11.92 -14.77
CA ASP A 167 1.32 11.32 -15.17
C ASP A 167 0.31 12.37 -15.64
N SER A 168 0.29 12.66 -16.94
CA SER A 168 -0.73 13.56 -17.50
C SER A 168 -2.17 13.04 -17.42
N SER A 169 -2.39 11.78 -17.03
CA SER A 169 -3.74 11.19 -16.97
C SER A 169 -4.48 11.45 -15.67
N TRP A 170 -3.76 11.73 -14.58
CA TRP A 170 -4.27 11.72 -13.19
C TRP A 170 -4.71 10.34 -12.67
N LEU A 171 -4.78 9.30 -13.51
CA LEU A 171 -5.36 8.01 -13.17
C LEU A 171 -4.32 6.99 -12.71
N ARG A 172 -3.06 7.10 -13.14
CA ARG A 172 -2.11 5.99 -13.06
C ARG A 172 -1.77 5.61 -11.63
N VAL A 173 -1.52 6.60 -10.78
CA VAL A 173 -1.16 6.36 -9.38
C VAL A 173 -2.26 5.61 -8.62
N PRO A 174 -3.51 6.13 -8.52
CA PRO A 174 -4.56 5.41 -7.80
C PRO A 174 -4.92 4.08 -8.47
N LEU A 175 -4.97 4.02 -9.82
CA LEU A 175 -5.25 2.78 -10.55
C LEU A 175 -4.15 1.73 -10.35
N ALA A 176 -2.88 2.12 -10.23
CA ALA A 176 -1.79 1.18 -9.98
C ALA A 176 -1.90 0.55 -8.60
N PHE A 177 -2.11 1.37 -7.55
CA PHE A 177 -2.34 0.84 -6.20
C PHE A 177 -3.59 -0.04 -6.14
N GLU A 178 -4.68 0.37 -6.77
CA GLU A 178 -5.91 -0.42 -6.89
C GLU A 178 -5.68 -1.74 -7.63
N SER A 179 -4.87 -1.77 -8.70
CA SER A 179 -4.52 -3.00 -9.43
C SER A 179 -3.86 -4.05 -8.54
N PHE A 180 -2.97 -3.62 -7.62
CA PHE A 180 -2.38 -4.50 -6.62
C PHE A 180 -3.46 -5.06 -5.67
N ARG A 181 -4.39 -4.23 -5.18
CA ARG A 181 -5.49 -4.70 -4.30
C ARG A 181 -6.45 -5.64 -5.02
N LEU A 182 -6.82 -5.33 -6.26
CA LEU A 182 -7.67 -6.17 -7.10
C LEU A 182 -7.04 -7.54 -7.38
N ALA A 183 -5.70 -7.61 -7.44
CA ALA A 183 -4.98 -8.88 -7.55
C ALA A 183 -4.77 -9.60 -6.21
N GLY A 184 -4.94 -8.90 -5.08
CA GLY A 184 -4.79 -9.45 -3.73
C GLY A 184 -3.48 -9.10 -2.99
N ASN A 185 -2.67 -8.18 -3.51
CA ASN A 185 -1.55 -7.61 -2.76
C ASN A 185 -2.05 -6.47 -1.85
N ALA A 186 -1.48 -6.35 -0.66
CA ALA A 186 -1.64 -5.15 0.14
C ALA A 186 -0.93 -3.97 -0.54
N SER A 187 -1.62 -2.84 -0.64
CA SER A 187 -1.09 -1.60 -1.22
C SER A 187 -1.82 -0.39 -0.63
N CYS A 188 -1.24 0.80 -0.82
CA CYS A 188 -1.78 2.05 -0.30
C CYS A 188 -3.20 2.31 -0.82
N ASP A 189 -4.10 2.81 0.03
CA ASP A 189 -5.29 3.47 -0.48
C ASP A 189 -4.91 4.82 -1.12
N SER A 190 -5.51 5.13 -2.26
CA SER A 190 -5.20 6.36 -3.02
C SER A 190 -6.41 6.85 -3.79
N PHE A 191 -6.66 8.15 -3.72
CA PHE A 191 -7.82 8.80 -4.34
C PHE A 191 -7.55 10.29 -4.57
N HIS A 192 -8.35 10.93 -5.40
CA HIS A 192 -8.23 12.36 -5.68
C HIS A 192 -8.93 13.21 -4.63
N VAL A 193 -8.35 14.36 -4.32
CA VAL A 193 -8.92 15.38 -3.45
C VAL A 193 -8.90 16.74 -4.14
N LEU A 194 -9.92 17.56 -3.92
CA LEU A 194 -9.88 18.97 -4.28
C LEU A 194 -9.15 19.71 -3.15
N MET A 195 -7.94 20.21 -3.43
CA MET A 195 -7.16 20.96 -2.45
C MET A 195 -7.47 22.46 -2.54
N ARG A 196 -7.63 23.08 -1.37
CA ARG A 196 -7.74 24.53 -1.17
C ARG A 196 -6.72 25.01 -0.15
N VAL A 197 -6.25 26.24 -0.33
CA VAL A 197 -5.31 26.89 0.58
C VAL A 197 -5.84 28.25 1.01
N ASN A 198 -5.96 28.48 2.31
CA ASN A 198 -6.46 29.75 2.87
C ASN A 198 -7.78 30.23 2.19
N GLY A 199 -8.75 29.33 2.01
CA GLY A 199 -10.03 29.62 1.38
C GLY A 199 -9.98 29.79 -0.15
N GLN A 200 -8.82 29.65 -0.80
CA GLN A 200 -8.67 29.76 -2.25
C GLN A 200 -8.42 28.40 -2.91
N SER A 201 -8.75 28.27 -4.20
CA SER A 201 -8.41 27.07 -4.97
C SER A 201 -6.89 26.86 -5.02
N ASP A 202 -6.42 25.62 -4.80
CA ASP A 202 -5.01 25.24 -4.89
C ASP A 202 -4.78 24.35 -6.11
N ARG A 203 -5.32 23.12 -6.07
CA ARG A 203 -5.17 22.10 -7.12
C ARG A 203 -6.05 20.89 -6.85
N VAL A 204 -6.14 19.99 -7.82
CA VAL A 204 -6.44 18.57 -7.51
C VAL A 204 -5.17 17.90 -7.00
N GLY A 205 -5.28 17.17 -5.89
CA GLY A 205 -4.22 16.35 -5.33
C GLY A 205 -4.57 14.87 -5.40
N ILE A 206 -3.56 14.02 -5.34
CA ILE A 206 -3.71 12.57 -5.18
C ILE A 206 -3.29 12.23 -3.75
N PHE A 207 -4.25 11.87 -2.92
CA PHE A 207 -3.98 11.28 -1.62
C PHE A 207 -3.32 9.92 -1.82
N ILE A 208 -2.23 9.68 -1.12
CA ILE A 208 -1.58 8.37 -1.03
C ILE A 208 -1.35 8.10 0.45
N GLU A 209 -1.93 7.01 0.90
CA GLU A 209 -1.72 6.54 2.26
C GLU A 209 -0.24 6.32 2.56
N GLN A 210 0.18 6.64 3.78
CA GLN A 210 1.52 6.32 4.25
C GLN A 210 1.62 4.82 4.62
N VAL A 211 2.69 4.16 4.18
CA VAL A 211 3.01 2.81 4.66
C VAL A 211 3.75 2.93 6.00
N ASP A 212 3.04 2.64 7.09
CA ASP A 212 3.48 2.70 8.48
C ASP A 212 2.82 1.55 9.30
N GLU A 213 2.94 1.58 10.63
CA GLU A 213 2.30 0.63 11.55
C GLU A 213 0.78 0.54 11.39
N ARG A 214 0.10 1.63 11.03
CA ARG A 214 -1.36 1.64 10.86
C ARG A 214 -1.75 0.99 9.54
N PHE A 215 -1.00 1.24 8.48
CA PHE A 215 -1.14 0.49 7.23
C PHE A 215 -1.01 -1.01 7.48
N LEU A 216 0.05 -1.43 8.20
CA LEU A 216 0.29 -2.85 8.51
C LEU A 216 -0.91 -3.45 9.24
N ARG A 217 -1.32 -2.84 10.37
CA ARG A 217 -2.45 -3.32 11.17
C ARG A 217 -3.73 -3.42 10.35
N ARG A 218 -4.04 -2.39 9.54
CA ARG A 218 -5.27 -2.35 8.73
C ARG A 218 -5.27 -3.38 7.60
N ARG A 219 -4.10 -3.71 7.06
CA ARG A 219 -3.94 -4.73 6.02
C ARG A 219 -3.75 -6.14 6.59
N GLY A 220 -3.88 -6.33 7.90
CA GLY A 220 -3.79 -7.64 8.57
C GLY A 220 -2.37 -8.12 8.83
N PHE A 221 -1.38 -7.23 8.81
CA PHE A 221 0.01 -7.53 9.15
C PHE A 221 0.32 -7.12 10.59
N ASP A 222 1.34 -7.76 11.16
CA ASP A 222 1.86 -7.37 12.47
C ASP A 222 2.59 -6.02 12.39
N ASP A 223 2.06 -5.03 13.09
CA ASP A 223 2.62 -3.67 13.16
C ASP A 223 3.94 -3.57 13.93
N GLN A 224 4.38 -4.66 14.57
CA GLN A 224 5.72 -4.79 15.17
C GLN A 224 6.70 -5.58 14.28
N GLY A 225 6.32 -5.89 13.04
CA GLY A 225 7.23 -6.43 12.03
C GLY A 225 8.26 -5.39 11.57
N ALA A 226 9.37 -5.84 10.97
CA ALA A 226 10.41 -4.93 10.49
C ALA A 226 10.02 -4.38 9.10
N LEU A 227 9.96 -3.06 8.96
CA LEU A 227 9.58 -2.39 7.72
C LEU A 227 10.74 -1.55 7.19
N TYR A 228 11.08 -1.74 5.92
CA TYR A 228 12.16 -1.05 5.23
C TYR A 228 11.64 -0.37 3.98
N LYS A 229 11.97 0.90 3.77
CA LYS A 229 11.70 1.60 2.52
C LYS A 229 12.93 1.57 1.63
N PHE A 230 12.78 1.09 0.41
CA PHE A 230 13.84 1.11 -0.59
C PHE A 230 13.76 2.41 -1.39
N VAL A 231 14.82 3.22 -1.25
CA VAL A 231 14.95 4.56 -1.81
C VAL A 231 16.12 4.61 -2.80
N GLN A 232 16.38 5.79 -3.34
CA GLN A 232 17.46 6.02 -4.29
C GLN A 232 18.83 5.59 -3.71
N ARG A 233 19.42 4.56 -4.31
CA ARG A 233 20.83 4.15 -4.11
C ARG A 233 21.80 5.16 -4.73
N ARG A 234 23.01 5.27 -4.18
CA ARG A 234 24.10 6.17 -4.64
C ARG A 234 25.00 5.49 -5.67
N THR A 235 25.17 4.17 -5.57
CA THR A 235 25.94 3.31 -6.45
C THR A 235 25.03 2.69 -7.50
N LEU A 236 25.65 2.15 -8.55
CA LEU A 236 24.96 1.47 -9.64
C LEU A 236 24.81 -0.04 -9.40
N THR A 237 25.24 -0.53 -8.22
CA THR A 237 25.05 -1.94 -7.85
C THR A 237 23.56 -2.29 -7.80
N PRO A 238 23.18 -3.54 -8.16
CA PRO A 238 21.79 -3.96 -8.10
C PRO A 238 21.24 -3.88 -6.67
N VAL A 239 19.93 -3.74 -6.53
CA VAL A 239 19.31 -3.84 -5.21
C VAL A 239 19.49 -5.25 -4.66
N PHE A 240 19.64 -5.34 -3.34
CA PHE A 240 20.01 -6.55 -2.59
C PHE A 240 21.46 -7.03 -2.75
N SER A 241 22.32 -6.33 -3.49
CA SER A 241 23.78 -6.57 -3.42
C SER A 241 24.38 -6.26 -2.04
N ASN A 242 23.67 -5.47 -1.22
CA ASN A 242 23.95 -5.19 0.19
C ASN A 242 22.66 -4.77 0.90
N ALA A 243 22.69 -4.76 2.23
CA ALA A 243 21.56 -4.42 3.10
C ALA A 243 21.55 -2.94 3.58
N THR A 244 22.54 -2.14 3.21
CA THR A 244 22.77 -0.82 3.84
C THR A 244 22.46 0.36 2.91
N GLU A 245 22.57 0.17 1.61
CA GLU A 245 22.52 1.26 0.66
C GLU A 245 21.10 1.51 0.11
N GLY A 246 20.64 2.76 0.20
CA GLY A 246 19.33 3.15 -0.32
C GLY A 246 18.18 2.46 0.42
N VAL A 247 18.36 2.22 1.73
CA VAL A 247 17.35 1.61 2.58
C VAL A 247 17.11 2.50 3.80
N GLU A 248 15.85 2.70 4.15
CA GLU A 248 15.43 3.42 5.36
C GLU A 248 14.58 2.48 6.22
N LYS A 249 15.06 2.08 7.40
CA LYS A 249 14.24 1.35 8.38
C LYS A 249 13.14 2.27 8.91
N LYS A 250 11.92 1.76 9.04
CA LYS A 250 10.70 2.53 9.37
C LYS A 250 10.08 2.14 10.71
N THR A 251 10.16 0.87 11.07
CA THR A 251 9.67 0.34 12.34
C THR A 251 10.83 -0.33 13.09
N ARG A 252 10.64 -0.65 14.38
CA ARG A 252 11.67 -1.29 15.22
C ARG A 252 13.00 -0.52 15.18
N LEU A 253 12.92 0.79 15.37
CA LEU A 253 14.06 1.71 15.24
C LEU A 253 15.06 1.60 16.41
N ASP A 254 14.70 0.86 17.45
CA ASP A 254 15.52 0.54 18.63
C ASP A 254 16.53 -0.58 18.38
N GLU A 255 16.44 -1.29 17.25
CA GLU A 255 17.35 -2.37 16.84
C GLU A 255 17.94 -2.12 15.44
N GLY A 256 19.09 -2.73 15.17
CA GLY A 256 19.77 -2.66 13.86
C GLY A 256 19.07 -3.43 12.73
N SER A 257 19.74 -3.59 11.59
CA SER A 257 19.22 -4.21 10.36
C SER A 257 19.77 -5.62 10.09
N ALA A 258 20.13 -6.37 11.13
CA ALA A 258 20.72 -7.71 11.01
C ALA A 258 19.79 -8.72 10.30
N ASP A 259 18.48 -8.50 10.39
CA ASP A 259 17.47 -9.27 9.66
C ASP A 259 17.57 -9.04 8.13
N LEU A 260 17.70 -7.79 7.68
CA LEU A 260 17.88 -7.45 6.27
C LEU A 260 19.25 -7.94 5.75
N GLU A 261 20.28 -7.91 6.58
CA GLU A 261 21.57 -8.52 6.26
C GLU A 261 21.43 -10.04 6.03
N ALA A 262 20.70 -10.73 6.90
CA ALA A 262 20.41 -12.16 6.73
C ALA A 262 19.57 -12.45 5.48
N PHE A 263 18.65 -11.54 5.12
CA PHE A 263 17.88 -11.66 3.88
C PHE A 263 18.78 -11.63 2.64
N VAL A 264 19.68 -10.64 2.58
CA VAL A 264 20.64 -10.51 1.48
C VAL A 264 21.58 -11.72 1.42
N GLN A 265 22.09 -12.18 2.57
CA GLN A 265 22.96 -13.36 2.64
C GLN A 265 22.28 -14.63 2.15
N GLY A 266 21.01 -14.84 2.50
CA GLY A 266 20.24 -15.99 2.05
C GLY A 266 19.95 -15.98 0.55
N LEU A 267 19.65 -14.80 -0.01
CA LEU A 267 19.53 -14.61 -1.46
C LEU A 267 20.85 -14.91 -2.20
N HIS A 268 21.98 -14.72 -1.53
CA HIS A 268 23.32 -15.04 -2.02
C HIS A 268 23.83 -16.42 -1.61
N ALA A 269 22.96 -17.32 -1.14
CA ALA A 269 23.37 -18.67 -0.79
C ALA A 269 24.19 -19.32 -1.94
N PRO A 270 25.30 -20.01 -1.60
CA PRO A 270 26.33 -20.37 -2.57
C PRO A 270 25.89 -21.45 -3.56
N THR A 271 24.87 -22.24 -3.21
CA THR A 271 24.31 -23.28 -4.05
C THR A 271 22.90 -22.91 -4.49
N ALA A 272 22.52 -23.29 -5.71
CA ALA A 272 21.16 -23.07 -6.21
C ALA A 272 20.10 -23.75 -5.32
N ALA A 273 20.39 -24.96 -4.84
CA ALA A 273 19.50 -25.68 -3.92
C ALA A 273 19.35 -24.96 -2.56
N GLY A 274 20.44 -24.49 -1.97
CA GLY A 274 20.40 -23.73 -0.71
C GLY A 274 19.66 -22.41 -0.85
N ARG A 275 19.83 -21.72 -1.98
CA ARG A 275 19.11 -20.48 -2.28
C ARG A 275 17.61 -20.70 -2.45
N ARG A 276 17.21 -21.77 -3.15
CA ARG A 276 15.80 -22.14 -3.30
C ARG A 276 15.16 -22.52 -1.95
N ALA A 277 15.86 -23.31 -1.13
CA ALA A 277 15.39 -23.64 0.21
C ALA A 277 15.18 -22.39 1.05
N TRP A 278 16.17 -21.50 1.08
CA TRP A 278 16.06 -20.22 1.78
C TRP A 278 14.89 -19.38 1.27
N PHE A 279 14.69 -19.30 -0.05
CA PHE A 279 13.60 -18.53 -0.66
C PHE A 279 12.22 -19.01 -0.16
N TYR A 280 11.97 -20.32 -0.21
CA TYR A 280 10.69 -20.87 0.27
C TYR A 280 10.51 -20.74 1.79
N ASP A 281 11.59 -20.69 2.55
CA ASP A 281 11.51 -20.54 4.01
C ASP A 281 11.36 -19.10 4.48
N ASN A 282 11.79 -18.13 3.68
CA ASN A 282 11.93 -16.74 4.12
C ASN A 282 11.14 -15.75 3.29
N VAL A 283 10.64 -16.10 2.12
CA VAL A 283 9.86 -15.18 1.27
C VAL A 283 8.39 -15.58 1.29
N ASP A 284 7.51 -14.60 1.40
CA ASP A 284 6.08 -14.77 1.15
C ASP A 284 5.89 -14.99 -0.37
N VAL A 285 6.12 -16.23 -0.80
CA VAL A 285 6.14 -16.60 -2.22
C VAL A 285 4.84 -16.19 -2.93
N PRO A 286 3.63 -16.48 -2.41
CA PRO A 286 2.40 -16.00 -3.02
C PRO A 286 2.37 -14.49 -3.20
N GLY A 287 2.71 -13.72 -2.16
CA GLY A 287 2.74 -12.27 -2.20
C GLY A 287 3.69 -11.71 -3.25
N LEU A 288 4.91 -12.26 -3.33
CA LEU A 288 5.93 -11.84 -4.30
C LEU A 288 5.53 -12.17 -5.74
N LEU A 289 5.08 -13.40 -6.01
CA LEU A 289 4.66 -13.79 -7.37
C LEU A 289 3.49 -12.93 -7.85
N ASN A 290 2.55 -12.63 -6.95
CA ASN A 290 1.44 -11.74 -7.26
C ASN A 290 1.91 -10.31 -7.54
N TYR A 291 2.83 -9.78 -6.74
CA TYR A 291 3.42 -8.45 -6.94
C TYR A 291 4.07 -8.35 -8.32
N LEU A 292 4.91 -9.32 -8.69
CA LEU A 292 5.61 -9.35 -9.98
C LEU A 292 4.65 -9.49 -11.16
N ALA A 293 3.58 -10.29 -11.00
CA ALA A 293 2.55 -10.43 -12.02
C ALA A 293 1.81 -9.11 -12.28
N VAL A 294 1.38 -8.41 -11.22
CA VAL A 294 0.74 -7.09 -11.35
C VAL A 294 1.69 -6.07 -11.96
N ARG A 295 2.93 -6.01 -11.45
CA ARG A 295 4.00 -5.16 -11.98
C ARG A 295 4.18 -5.33 -13.49
N CYS A 296 4.17 -6.56 -13.97
CA CYS A 296 4.25 -6.88 -15.39
C CYS A 296 2.99 -6.43 -16.16
N VAL A 297 1.79 -6.64 -15.63
CA VAL A 297 0.53 -6.23 -16.28
C VAL A 297 0.42 -4.71 -16.38
N ILE A 298 0.76 -3.96 -15.32
CA ILE A 298 0.65 -2.50 -15.32
C ILE A 298 1.87 -1.79 -15.96
N LEU A 299 2.90 -2.56 -16.35
CA LEU A 299 4.16 -2.05 -16.91
C LEU A 299 4.85 -1.03 -15.99
N ASP A 300 5.19 -1.45 -14.77
CA ASP A 300 5.93 -0.61 -13.82
C ASP A 300 7.40 -0.45 -14.23
N ALA A 301 7.81 0.80 -14.48
CA ALA A 301 9.13 1.13 -14.99
C ALA A 301 10.14 1.56 -13.91
N ASP A 302 9.73 1.82 -12.66
CA ASP A 302 10.60 2.46 -11.64
C ASP A 302 10.77 1.71 -10.32
N ASP A 303 10.24 0.50 -10.21
CA ASP A 303 10.31 -0.31 -8.99
C ASP A 303 11.49 -1.30 -8.90
N VAL A 304 12.38 -1.33 -9.91
CA VAL A 304 13.46 -2.33 -10.00
C VAL A 304 14.40 -2.28 -8.79
N ARG A 305 14.65 -1.11 -8.21
CA ARG A 305 15.65 -0.95 -7.12
C ARG A 305 15.25 -0.08 -5.94
N LYS A 306 14.09 0.55 -6.05
CA LYS A 306 13.53 1.54 -5.12
C LYS A 306 12.02 1.57 -5.34
N ASN A 307 11.30 2.46 -4.66
CA ASN A 307 9.85 2.63 -4.85
C ASN A 307 9.06 1.38 -4.46
N PHE A 308 9.50 0.75 -3.37
CA PHE A 308 8.76 -0.28 -2.67
C PHE A 308 9.16 -0.28 -1.18
N TYR A 309 8.32 -0.88 -0.36
CA TYR A 309 8.69 -1.30 0.99
C TYR A 309 8.93 -2.80 1.01
N LEU A 310 9.87 -3.23 1.85
CA LEU A 310 10.09 -4.61 2.19
C LEU A 310 9.73 -4.79 3.66
N TYR A 311 8.81 -5.70 3.94
CA TYR A 311 8.32 -5.99 5.28
C TYR A 311 8.69 -7.41 5.68
N ARG A 312 9.12 -7.58 6.93
CA ARG A 312 9.31 -8.88 7.55
C ARG A 312 8.28 -9.08 8.65
N ASP A 313 7.56 -10.19 8.59
CA ASP A 313 6.68 -10.62 9.68
C ASP A 313 7.51 -11.21 10.84
N THR A 314 8.17 -10.32 11.59
CA THR A 314 9.17 -10.68 12.59
C THR A 314 8.61 -11.57 13.70
N ARG A 315 7.35 -11.36 14.13
CA ARG A 315 6.75 -12.15 15.21
C ARG A 315 5.88 -13.31 14.72
N GLY A 316 5.35 -13.25 13.50
CA GLY A 316 4.56 -14.31 12.88
C GLY A 316 5.40 -15.26 12.01
N THR A 317 5.16 -15.30 10.71
CA THR A 317 5.73 -16.32 9.81
C THR A 317 7.25 -16.23 9.66
N GLY A 318 7.84 -15.06 9.93
CA GLY A 318 9.24 -14.75 9.65
C GLY A 318 9.52 -14.39 8.18
N GLU A 319 8.49 -14.40 7.35
CA GLU A 319 8.60 -14.19 5.90
C GLU A 319 8.72 -12.71 5.53
N TRP A 320 9.33 -12.50 4.37
CA TRP A 320 9.51 -11.21 3.72
C TRP A 320 8.50 -11.01 2.60
N THR A 321 7.82 -9.87 2.58
CA THR A 321 6.86 -9.48 1.55
C THR A 321 7.12 -8.05 1.08
N ILE A 322 6.61 -7.70 -0.11
CA ILE A 322 6.85 -6.41 -0.76
C ILE A 322 5.55 -5.62 -0.87
N PHE A 323 5.61 -4.33 -0.53
CA PHE A 323 4.50 -3.39 -0.74
C PHE A 323 4.87 -2.33 -1.80
N PRO A 324 3.98 -2.05 -2.77
CA PRO A 324 4.23 -1.06 -3.81
C PRO A 324 4.32 0.35 -3.22
N TRP A 325 5.18 1.17 -3.80
CA TRP A 325 5.27 2.61 -3.54
C TRP A 325 5.55 3.36 -4.84
N ASP A 326 5.21 4.65 -4.90
CA ASP A 326 5.55 5.57 -6.01
C ASP A 326 5.26 5.00 -7.42
N LYS A 327 3.97 4.89 -7.74
CA LYS A 327 3.48 4.17 -8.94
C LYS A 327 2.99 5.08 -10.08
N ASP A 328 3.65 6.21 -10.27
CA ASP A 328 3.38 7.16 -11.35
C ASP A 328 3.89 6.69 -12.73
N TRP A 329 4.99 5.93 -12.77
CA TRP A 329 5.57 5.38 -14.02
C TRP A 329 5.01 4.00 -14.36
N THR A 330 3.70 3.97 -14.59
CA THR A 330 2.92 2.77 -14.95
C THR A 330 2.01 3.08 -16.15
N PHE A 331 1.27 2.09 -16.63
CA PHE A 331 0.26 2.22 -17.70
C PHE A 331 0.74 3.04 -18.92
N GLY A 332 1.89 2.66 -19.45
CA GLY A 332 2.44 3.20 -20.70
C GLY A 332 3.43 4.36 -20.54
N ILE A 333 3.69 4.83 -19.32
CA ILE A 333 4.82 5.73 -19.06
C ILE A 333 6.10 4.88 -19.03
N THR A 334 6.97 5.07 -20.02
CA THR A 334 8.18 4.24 -20.16
C THR A 334 9.34 4.72 -19.29
N GLY A 335 9.37 6.02 -18.97
CA GLY A 335 10.46 6.63 -18.23
C GLY A 335 11.82 6.23 -18.78
N ASP A 336 12.68 5.74 -17.89
CA ASP A 336 14.01 5.22 -18.17
C ASP A 336 14.08 3.68 -18.15
N GLY A 337 12.93 3.00 -18.30
CA GLY A 337 12.82 1.53 -18.29
C GLY A 337 13.61 0.84 -19.39
N GLY A 338 13.83 1.51 -20.52
CA GLY A 338 14.62 0.99 -21.63
C GLY A 338 13.90 -0.04 -22.50
N PRO A 339 14.62 -0.72 -23.41
CA PRO A 339 14.01 -1.58 -24.43
C PRO A 339 13.33 -2.83 -23.84
N TRP A 340 13.77 -3.28 -22.66
CA TRP A 340 13.26 -4.47 -22.02
C TRP A 340 12.01 -4.24 -21.17
N LEU A 341 11.54 -3.00 -21.01
CA LEU A 341 10.44 -2.67 -20.10
C LEU A 341 9.18 -3.52 -20.32
N ARG A 342 8.87 -3.88 -21.58
CA ARG A 342 7.70 -4.70 -21.93
C ARG A 342 7.88 -6.20 -21.66
N HIS A 343 9.12 -6.66 -21.46
CA HIS A 343 9.46 -8.06 -21.30
C HIS A 343 8.93 -8.60 -19.96
N PRO A 344 8.34 -9.82 -19.90
CA PRO A 344 7.87 -10.41 -18.66
C PRO A 344 8.92 -10.58 -17.57
N PHE A 345 10.21 -10.60 -17.94
CA PHE A 345 11.33 -10.68 -17.00
C PHE A 345 12.08 -9.35 -16.78
N PHE A 346 11.48 -8.23 -17.17
CA PHE A 346 12.07 -6.90 -16.97
C PHE A 346 12.58 -6.72 -15.53
N GLY A 347 13.85 -6.33 -15.37
CA GLY A 347 14.48 -6.09 -14.07
C GLY A 347 15.32 -7.26 -13.52
N ASP A 348 15.45 -8.38 -14.24
CA ASP A 348 16.59 -9.30 -14.04
C ASP A 348 17.86 -8.77 -14.75
N PHE A 349 18.98 -9.50 -14.68
CA PHE A 349 20.23 -9.08 -15.28
C PHE A 349 20.18 -9.04 -16.82
N ALA A 350 19.52 -10.00 -17.46
CA ALA A 350 19.42 -10.06 -18.93
C ALA A 350 18.52 -8.95 -19.51
N HIS A 351 17.49 -8.56 -18.76
CA HIS A 351 16.45 -7.60 -19.08
C HIS A 351 16.51 -6.38 -18.15
N ARG A 352 17.73 -5.99 -17.76
CA ARG A 352 17.98 -4.92 -16.81
C ARG A 352 17.54 -3.56 -17.33
N LYS A 353 17.22 -2.68 -16.40
CA LYS A 353 16.83 -1.30 -16.67
C LYS A 353 17.99 -0.57 -17.34
N ALA A 354 17.72 0.09 -18.47
CA ALA A 354 18.77 0.67 -19.32
C ALA A 354 19.53 1.79 -18.62
N ASN A 355 18.86 2.59 -17.79
CA ASN A 355 19.54 3.61 -17.01
C ASN A 355 20.42 2.96 -15.94
N ALA A 356 21.73 3.14 -16.12
CA ALA A 356 22.79 2.65 -15.25
C ALA A 356 22.92 1.12 -15.11
N ASP A 357 22.33 0.36 -16.03
CA ASP A 357 22.54 -1.09 -16.14
C ASP A 357 22.07 -1.87 -14.88
N GLN A 358 20.91 -1.50 -14.34
CA GLN A 358 20.48 -1.90 -12.99
C GLN A 358 19.41 -3.01 -12.99
N TRP A 359 19.53 -3.96 -12.06
CA TRP A 359 18.56 -5.05 -11.86
C TRP A 359 18.26 -5.28 -10.37
N ASN A 360 17.34 -6.22 -10.12
CA ASN A 360 16.95 -6.67 -8.80
C ASN A 360 17.35 -8.12 -8.60
N GLU A 361 18.20 -8.41 -7.61
CA GLU A 361 18.71 -9.77 -7.42
C GLU A 361 17.65 -10.77 -6.93
N LEU A 362 16.55 -10.29 -6.33
CA LEU A 362 15.43 -11.16 -6.00
C LEU A 362 14.62 -11.50 -7.26
N TRP A 363 14.49 -10.57 -8.20
CA TRP A 363 13.76 -10.82 -9.46
C TRP A 363 14.61 -11.72 -10.36
N GLU A 364 15.92 -11.48 -10.37
CA GLU A 364 16.92 -12.35 -10.99
C GLU A 364 16.73 -13.80 -10.54
N PHE A 365 16.60 -14.05 -9.23
CA PHE A 365 16.33 -15.40 -8.73
C PHE A 365 14.98 -15.96 -9.23
N VAL A 366 13.89 -15.18 -9.09
CA VAL A 366 12.54 -15.63 -9.48
C VAL A 366 12.46 -15.97 -10.97
N PHE A 367 13.08 -15.18 -11.85
CA PHE A 367 13.00 -15.37 -13.29
C PHE A 367 13.97 -16.44 -13.82
N ASN A 368 15.05 -16.77 -13.08
CA ASN A 368 16.07 -17.69 -13.56
C ASN A 368 16.08 -19.06 -12.86
N ASP A 369 15.44 -19.22 -11.69
CA ASP A 369 15.17 -20.56 -11.14
C ASP A 369 14.03 -21.23 -11.93
N ALA A 370 14.28 -22.42 -12.47
CA ALA A 370 13.34 -23.08 -13.38
C ALA A 370 11.96 -23.34 -12.76
N GLU A 371 11.90 -23.69 -11.48
CA GLU A 371 10.64 -23.98 -10.79
C GLU A 371 9.90 -22.69 -10.45
N VAL A 372 10.59 -21.75 -9.81
CA VAL A 372 10.01 -20.48 -9.37
C VAL A 372 9.56 -19.63 -10.56
N ARG A 373 10.30 -19.65 -11.68
CA ARG A 373 9.91 -19.00 -12.93
C ARG A 373 8.55 -19.50 -13.43
N TRP A 374 8.30 -20.81 -13.37
CA TRP A 374 7.02 -21.36 -13.79
C TRP A 374 5.87 -20.96 -12.85
N LEU A 375 6.14 -20.84 -11.55
CA LEU A 375 5.16 -20.30 -10.61
C LEU A 375 4.79 -18.86 -10.97
N TYR A 376 5.79 -18.02 -11.25
CA TYR A 376 5.60 -16.65 -11.70
C TYR A 376 4.80 -16.58 -13.00
N LEU A 377 5.20 -17.31 -14.05
CA LEU A 377 4.54 -17.26 -15.34
C LEU A 377 3.09 -17.75 -15.29
N ARG A 378 2.81 -18.78 -14.48
CA ARG A 378 1.43 -19.20 -14.21
C ARG A 378 0.65 -18.10 -13.49
N ARG A 379 1.22 -17.47 -12.47
CA ARG A 379 0.54 -16.37 -11.76
C ARG A 379 0.30 -15.16 -12.67
N LEU A 380 1.29 -14.79 -13.49
CA LEU A 380 1.16 -13.74 -14.50
C LEU A 380 -0.04 -14.02 -15.41
N ARG A 381 -0.16 -15.27 -15.90
CA ARG A 381 -1.29 -15.66 -16.73
C ARG A 381 -2.64 -15.51 -16.00
N SER A 382 -2.75 -15.96 -14.74
CA SER A 382 -3.97 -15.80 -13.94
C SER A 382 -4.37 -14.33 -13.75
N VAL A 383 -3.39 -13.45 -13.48
CA VAL A 383 -3.62 -12.01 -13.33
C VAL A 383 -4.01 -11.37 -14.67
N MET A 384 -3.40 -11.78 -15.77
CA MET A 384 -3.79 -11.35 -17.11
C MET A 384 -5.24 -11.70 -17.41
N ASP A 385 -5.65 -12.95 -17.17
CA ASP A 385 -7.01 -13.42 -17.46
C ASP A 385 -8.03 -12.67 -16.57
N ARG A 386 -7.69 -12.41 -15.29
CA ARG A 386 -8.57 -11.72 -14.34
C ARG A 386 -8.69 -10.20 -14.59
N LEU A 387 -7.56 -9.52 -14.80
CA LEU A 387 -7.52 -8.05 -14.78
C LEU A 387 -7.54 -7.42 -16.18
N LEU A 388 -6.79 -8.02 -17.12
CA LEU A 388 -6.49 -7.42 -18.42
C LEU A 388 -7.40 -7.96 -19.54
N GLY A 389 -7.70 -9.26 -19.53
CA GLY A 389 -8.43 -9.97 -20.60
C GLY A 389 -7.66 -10.10 -21.92
N PRO A 390 -8.03 -11.02 -22.84
CA PRO A 390 -7.36 -11.19 -24.12
C PRO A 390 -7.66 -10.06 -25.13
N PRO A 391 -6.83 -9.87 -26.18
CA PRO A 391 -7.13 -8.96 -27.29
C PRO A 391 -8.46 -9.29 -27.99
N GLY A 392 -9.12 -8.30 -28.57
CA GLY A 392 -10.36 -8.48 -29.32
C GLY A 392 -11.63 -8.65 -28.46
N GLY A 393 -11.46 -8.98 -27.17
CA GLY A 393 -12.51 -9.02 -26.16
C GLY A 393 -13.65 -10.02 -26.42
N THR A 394 -14.53 -10.14 -25.43
CA THR A 394 -15.87 -10.75 -25.55
C THR A 394 -16.96 -9.70 -25.86
N GLY A 395 -16.57 -8.41 -25.92
CA GLY A 395 -17.48 -7.27 -25.84
C GLY A 395 -17.72 -6.75 -24.42
N GLU A 396 -17.24 -7.48 -23.40
CA GLU A 396 -17.34 -7.08 -21.99
C GLU A 396 -16.15 -6.22 -21.55
N MET A 397 -16.43 -5.25 -20.67
CA MET A 397 -15.42 -4.39 -20.07
C MET A 397 -14.58 -5.18 -19.07
N THR A 398 -13.26 -5.08 -19.17
CA THR A 398 -12.37 -5.79 -18.23
C THR A 398 -12.27 -5.05 -16.90
N VAL A 399 -11.76 -5.72 -15.87
CA VAL A 399 -11.66 -5.15 -14.51
C VAL A 399 -10.86 -3.85 -14.51
N LEU A 400 -9.70 -3.79 -15.19
CA LEU A 400 -8.88 -2.58 -15.25
C LEU A 400 -9.52 -1.45 -16.06
N GLU A 401 -10.27 -1.77 -17.11
CA GLU A 401 -11.01 -0.75 -17.87
C GLU A 401 -12.13 -0.15 -17.03
N GLY A 402 -12.86 -0.99 -16.27
CA GLY A 402 -13.89 -0.56 -15.34
C GLY A 402 -13.34 0.34 -14.23
N ALA A 403 -12.26 -0.10 -13.59
CA ALA A 403 -11.58 0.68 -12.55
C ALA A 403 -11.10 2.04 -13.07
N ALA A 404 -10.44 2.08 -14.23
CA ALA A 404 -9.98 3.34 -14.85
C ALA A 404 -11.14 4.30 -15.14
N ARG A 405 -12.27 3.79 -15.65
CA ARG A 405 -13.47 4.60 -15.95
C ARG A 405 -14.14 5.16 -14.70
N ALA A 406 -14.08 4.46 -13.57
CA ALA A 406 -14.74 4.86 -12.33
C ALA A 406 -14.23 6.20 -11.77
N TYR A 407 -12.99 6.58 -12.04
CA TYR A 407 -12.41 7.86 -11.58
C TYR A 407 -12.91 9.07 -12.38
N VAL A 408 -13.28 8.90 -13.64
CA VAL A 408 -13.54 10.01 -14.57
C VAL A 408 -14.72 10.90 -14.16
N PRO A 409 -15.88 10.38 -13.69
CA PRO A 409 -17.04 11.21 -13.36
C PRO A 409 -16.81 12.26 -12.27
N ALA A 410 -15.91 11.99 -11.31
CA ALA A 410 -15.57 12.94 -10.26
C ALA A 410 -14.45 13.89 -10.72
N LEU A 411 -13.42 13.36 -11.37
CA LEU A 411 -12.29 14.15 -11.89
C LEU A 411 -12.68 15.17 -12.95
N SER A 412 -13.64 14.85 -13.82
CA SER A 412 -13.98 15.69 -14.98
C SER A 412 -14.54 17.05 -14.56
N ALA A 413 -15.13 17.15 -13.37
CA ALA A 413 -15.59 18.41 -12.80
C ALA A 413 -14.42 19.37 -12.47
N GLU A 414 -13.26 18.82 -12.12
CA GLU A 414 -12.12 19.57 -11.61
C GLU A 414 -11.02 19.79 -12.65
N VAL A 415 -10.76 18.79 -13.52
CA VAL A 415 -9.69 18.84 -14.53
C VAL A 415 -10.19 18.82 -15.97
N GLY A 416 -11.52 18.87 -16.18
CA GLY A 416 -12.15 18.98 -17.49
C GLY A 416 -11.75 17.88 -18.46
N ALA A 417 -11.41 18.26 -19.70
CA ALA A 417 -11.07 17.33 -20.78
C ALA A 417 -9.82 16.47 -20.48
N ALA A 418 -8.96 16.88 -19.54
CA ALA A 418 -7.77 16.11 -19.17
C ALA A 418 -8.13 14.74 -18.57
N ALA A 419 -9.25 14.63 -17.84
CA ALA A 419 -9.71 13.35 -17.27
C ALA A 419 -10.02 12.33 -18.38
N GLN A 420 -10.75 12.75 -19.42
CA GLN A 420 -11.10 11.88 -20.54
C GLN A 420 -9.89 11.53 -21.41
N ALA A 421 -9.00 12.50 -21.65
CA ALA A 421 -7.74 12.25 -22.37
C ALA A 421 -6.85 11.25 -21.61
N GLY A 422 -6.80 11.37 -20.28
CA GLY A 422 -6.12 10.44 -19.40
C GLY A 422 -6.66 9.02 -19.50
N LEU A 423 -7.99 8.86 -19.42
CA LEU A 423 -8.65 7.58 -19.60
C LEU A 423 -8.32 6.96 -20.97
N ASN A 424 -8.42 7.73 -22.05
CA ASN A 424 -8.12 7.24 -23.40
C ASN A 424 -6.67 6.73 -23.51
N SER A 425 -5.72 7.45 -22.89
CA SER A 425 -4.31 7.02 -22.84
C SER A 425 -4.12 5.69 -22.11
N VAL A 426 -4.80 5.50 -20.97
CA VAL A 426 -4.75 4.23 -20.21
C VAL A 426 -5.38 3.09 -21.02
N LEU A 427 -6.54 3.31 -21.64
CA LEU A 427 -7.22 2.28 -22.44
C LEU A 427 -6.38 1.85 -23.66
N GLN A 428 -5.77 2.81 -24.35
CA GLN A 428 -4.85 2.52 -25.45
C GLN A 428 -3.63 1.69 -24.98
N PHE A 429 -3.09 2.02 -23.81
CA PHE A 429 -2.03 1.21 -23.21
C PHE A 429 -2.52 -0.22 -22.93
N LEU A 430 -3.70 -0.40 -22.33
CA LEU A 430 -4.22 -1.72 -22.01
C LEU A 430 -4.40 -2.57 -23.27
N GLU A 431 -4.90 -1.98 -24.36
CA GLU A 431 -5.01 -2.67 -25.65
C GLU A 431 -3.65 -3.14 -26.16
N GLN A 432 -2.63 -2.28 -26.13
CA GLN A 432 -1.27 -2.68 -26.52
C GLN A 432 -0.71 -3.76 -25.58
N ARG A 433 -0.97 -3.66 -24.27
CA ARG A 433 -0.45 -4.62 -23.29
C ARG A 433 -1.07 -6.00 -23.47
N ARG A 434 -2.32 -6.08 -23.94
CA ARG A 434 -2.95 -7.34 -24.34
C ARG A 434 -2.17 -8.01 -25.47
N VAL A 435 -1.80 -7.25 -26.50
CA VAL A 435 -1.00 -7.78 -27.61
C VAL A 435 0.36 -8.26 -27.11
N ASP A 436 1.04 -7.47 -26.29
CA ASP A 436 2.34 -7.86 -25.73
C ASP A 436 2.26 -9.22 -25.02
N LEU A 437 1.30 -9.40 -24.10
CA LEU A 437 1.28 -10.57 -23.22
C LEU A 437 0.56 -11.79 -23.82
N TYR A 438 -0.53 -11.61 -24.58
CA TYR A 438 -1.30 -12.72 -25.16
C TYR A 438 -0.84 -13.13 -26.55
N VAL A 439 -0.05 -12.30 -27.23
CA VAL A 439 0.42 -12.58 -28.61
C VAL A 439 1.93 -12.63 -28.65
N THR A 440 2.63 -11.54 -28.32
CA THR A 440 4.09 -11.47 -28.46
C THR A 440 4.79 -12.48 -27.56
N TYR A 441 4.49 -12.46 -26.25
CA TYR A 441 5.13 -13.31 -25.25
C TYR A 441 4.39 -14.62 -24.97
N ALA A 442 3.36 -14.96 -25.72
CA ALA A 442 2.63 -16.21 -25.51
C ALA A 442 3.52 -17.42 -25.85
N ALA A 443 3.48 -18.46 -25.03
CA ALA A 443 4.20 -19.72 -25.26
C ALA A 443 3.81 -20.41 -26.58
N THR A 444 2.65 -20.06 -27.16
CA THR A 444 2.20 -20.53 -28.47
C THR A 444 2.80 -19.76 -29.64
N ASN A 445 3.46 -18.63 -29.41
CA ASN A 445 4.09 -17.84 -30.45
C ASN A 445 5.41 -18.48 -30.87
N ARG A 446 5.35 -19.31 -31.92
CA ARG A 446 6.53 -20.00 -32.47
C ARG A 446 7.60 -19.06 -33.04
N LEU A 447 7.27 -17.81 -33.30
CA LEU A 447 8.20 -16.80 -33.80
C LEU A 447 8.98 -16.09 -32.68
N ALA A 448 8.53 -16.20 -31.43
CA ALA A 448 9.16 -15.52 -30.29
C ALA A 448 10.44 -16.22 -29.79
N GLY A 449 10.71 -17.46 -30.20
CA GLY A 449 11.91 -18.19 -29.78
C GLY A 449 11.98 -18.30 -28.25
N ALA A 450 13.04 -17.76 -27.65
CA ALA A 450 13.23 -17.75 -26.19
C ALA A 450 12.20 -16.88 -25.44
N ASP A 451 11.53 -15.96 -26.13
CA ASP A 451 10.54 -15.03 -25.56
C ASP A 451 9.11 -15.64 -25.57
N ALA A 452 8.95 -16.88 -26.00
CA ALA A 452 7.69 -17.63 -25.88
C ALA A 452 7.49 -18.11 -24.43
N LEU A 453 7.04 -17.21 -23.55
CA LEU A 453 7.09 -17.38 -22.09
C LEU A 453 5.73 -17.70 -21.45
N VAL A 454 4.72 -16.86 -21.70
CA VAL A 454 3.46 -16.87 -20.96
C VAL A 454 2.63 -18.11 -21.32
N PRO A 455 2.30 -18.98 -20.35
CA PRO A 455 1.54 -20.19 -20.64
C PRO A 455 0.12 -19.90 -21.13
N GLN A 456 -0.50 -20.93 -21.69
CA GLN A 456 -1.94 -20.92 -21.94
C GLN A 456 -2.73 -20.81 -20.63
N GLY A 457 -4.03 -20.47 -20.76
CA GLY A 457 -4.95 -20.38 -19.63
C GLY A 457 -4.91 -21.65 -18.77
N GLN A 458 -5.24 -21.50 -17.49
CA GLN A 458 -5.31 -22.64 -16.59
C GLN A 458 -6.34 -23.66 -17.10
N PRO A 459 -6.06 -24.98 -17.06
CA PRO A 459 -7.05 -25.99 -17.45
C PRO A 459 -8.27 -25.99 -16.51
N ASP A 460 -9.48 -26.12 -17.07
CA ASP A 460 -10.75 -26.16 -16.32
C ASP A 460 -10.84 -27.31 -15.29
N LYS A 461 -10.03 -28.36 -15.46
CA LYS A 461 -9.96 -29.54 -14.59
C LYS A 461 -8.72 -29.59 -13.71
N ALA A 462 -8.03 -28.46 -13.50
CA ALA A 462 -6.96 -28.40 -12.51
C ALA A 462 -7.56 -28.75 -11.14
N GLN A 463 -6.97 -29.71 -10.44
CA GLN A 463 -7.38 -30.09 -9.09
C GLN A 463 -6.17 -30.69 -8.36
N PRO A 464 -5.83 -30.20 -7.15
CA PRO A 464 -4.84 -30.84 -6.31
C PRO A 464 -5.39 -32.16 -5.75
N LEU A 465 -4.49 -33.08 -5.44
CA LEU A 465 -4.80 -34.26 -4.64
C LEU A 465 -4.39 -33.99 -3.20
N ILE A 466 -5.24 -34.37 -2.25
CA ILE A 466 -4.83 -34.41 -0.84
C ILE A 466 -3.86 -35.58 -0.69
N GLY A 467 -2.62 -35.25 -0.33
CA GLY A 467 -1.52 -36.18 -0.12
C GLY A 467 -1.38 -36.56 1.35
N ALA A 468 -0.16 -36.44 1.87
CA ALA A 468 0.12 -36.74 3.28
C ALA A 468 -0.60 -35.76 4.22
N VAL A 469 -1.16 -36.30 5.30
CA VAL A 469 -1.77 -35.53 6.39
C VAL A 469 -1.11 -35.99 7.68
N ASP A 470 -0.54 -35.05 8.43
CA ASP A 470 -0.04 -35.29 9.79
C ASP A 470 -0.95 -34.56 10.76
N PHE A 471 -1.84 -35.30 11.41
CA PHE A 471 -2.82 -34.81 12.39
C PHE A 471 -2.37 -35.06 13.84
N ASN A 472 -1.23 -35.70 14.05
CA ASN A 472 -0.70 -36.00 15.38
C ASN A 472 0.83 -35.95 15.35
N PRO A 473 1.40 -34.73 15.29
CA PRO A 473 2.85 -34.55 15.20
C PRO A 473 3.58 -35.27 16.34
N VAL A 474 4.74 -35.85 16.04
CA VAL A 474 5.55 -36.62 17.02
C VAL A 474 5.91 -35.79 18.26
N SER A 475 6.04 -34.47 18.10
CA SER A 475 6.29 -33.53 19.20
C SER A 475 5.11 -33.36 20.16
N GLY A 476 3.91 -33.81 19.77
CA GLY A 476 2.65 -33.55 20.46
C GLY A 476 2.13 -32.10 20.29
N ARG A 477 2.79 -31.27 19.48
CA ARG A 477 2.37 -29.89 19.22
C ARG A 477 1.49 -29.83 17.99
N GLN A 478 0.22 -29.55 18.18
CA GLN A 478 -0.71 -29.45 17.05
C GLN A 478 -0.36 -28.32 16.07
N ALA A 479 0.36 -27.28 16.51
CA ALA A 479 0.84 -26.22 15.63
C ALA A 479 1.74 -26.75 14.48
N GLU A 480 2.31 -27.94 14.63
CA GLU A 480 3.17 -28.59 13.63
C GLU A 480 2.40 -29.49 12.65
N GLU A 481 1.10 -29.68 12.84
CA GLU A 481 0.26 -30.53 11.98
C GLU A 481 0.24 -29.98 10.54
N PHE A 482 -0.04 -30.82 9.53
CA PHE A 482 -0.11 -30.34 8.15
C PHE A 482 -0.99 -31.19 7.24
N ILE A 483 -1.39 -30.56 6.14
CA ILE A 483 -1.98 -31.19 4.95
C ILE A 483 -1.07 -30.90 3.76
N ARG A 484 -0.67 -31.93 3.03
CA ARG A 484 0.03 -31.80 1.74
C ARG A 484 -0.98 -31.81 0.61
N LEU A 485 -0.94 -30.83 -0.27
CA LEU A 485 -1.66 -30.79 -1.52
C LEU A 485 -0.70 -31.02 -2.68
N ASP A 486 -0.94 -32.04 -3.48
CA ASP A 486 -0.10 -32.43 -4.60
C ASP A 486 -0.72 -31.97 -5.92
N ASN A 487 0.09 -31.40 -6.82
CA ASN A 487 -0.31 -31.16 -8.20
C ASN A 487 0.06 -32.38 -9.05
N PRO A 488 -0.90 -33.24 -9.44
CA PRO A 488 -0.62 -34.42 -10.27
C PRO A 488 -0.41 -34.09 -11.76
N HIS A 489 -0.63 -32.84 -12.16
CA HIS A 489 -0.62 -32.42 -13.56
C HIS A 489 0.78 -32.04 -14.03
N SER A 490 0.98 -32.09 -15.34
CA SER A 490 2.23 -31.69 -16.00
C SER A 490 2.38 -30.16 -16.16
N THR A 491 1.42 -29.39 -15.67
CA THR A 491 1.49 -27.92 -15.68
C THR A 491 1.26 -27.37 -14.28
N ALA A 492 1.91 -26.25 -13.96
CA ALA A 492 1.61 -25.52 -12.74
C ALA A 492 0.18 -24.96 -12.79
N PHE A 493 -0.51 -24.90 -11.65
CA PHE A 493 -1.82 -24.25 -11.54
C PHE A 493 -1.90 -23.38 -10.27
N ASP A 494 -2.72 -22.35 -10.37
CA ASP A 494 -2.97 -21.30 -9.39
C ASP A 494 -4.23 -21.64 -8.56
N LEU A 495 -4.06 -21.66 -7.24
CA LEU A 495 -5.07 -21.94 -6.22
C LEU A 495 -5.70 -20.67 -5.64
N SER A 496 -5.37 -19.48 -6.15
CA SER A 496 -5.86 -18.21 -5.60
C SER A 496 -7.37 -18.20 -5.38
N GLY A 497 -7.80 -18.02 -4.13
CA GLY A 497 -9.20 -17.97 -3.73
C GLY A 497 -9.90 -19.32 -3.65
N TRP A 498 -9.21 -20.43 -3.93
CA TRP A 498 -9.75 -21.76 -3.67
C TRP A 498 -9.83 -21.98 -2.17
N GLN A 499 -10.70 -22.89 -1.77
CA GLN A 499 -10.97 -23.17 -0.37
C GLN A 499 -10.77 -24.65 -0.09
N ILE A 500 -10.35 -24.95 1.14
CA ILE A 500 -10.43 -26.27 1.74
C ILE A 500 -11.34 -26.14 2.96
N ASP A 501 -12.30 -27.05 3.10
CA ASP A 501 -13.31 -27.07 4.18
C ASP A 501 -13.42 -28.47 4.83
N GLY A 502 -14.22 -28.57 5.90
CA GLY A 502 -14.44 -29.78 6.69
C GLY A 502 -13.74 -29.69 8.05
N GLY A 503 -12.72 -30.54 8.27
CA GLY A 503 -11.94 -30.54 9.52
C GLY A 503 -11.19 -29.23 9.79
N ILE A 504 -10.81 -28.54 8.72
CA ILE A 504 -10.19 -27.22 8.76
C ILE A 504 -10.87 -26.30 7.74
N ARG A 505 -10.64 -25.01 7.86
CA ARG A 505 -11.11 -23.99 6.92
C ARG A 505 -9.97 -23.07 6.52
N HIS A 506 -9.71 -22.97 5.24
CA HIS A 506 -8.70 -22.07 4.69
C HIS A 506 -9.09 -21.58 3.30
N THR A 507 -8.76 -20.33 3.00
CA THR A 507 -8.84 -19.77 1.65
C THR A 507 -7.43 -19.44 1.19
N PHE A 508 -6.97 -20.07 0.11
CA PHE A 508 -5.62 -19.89 -0.38
C PHE A 508 -5.41 -18.45 -0.85
N ARG A 509 -4.33 -17.81 -0.36
CA ARG A 509 -4.03 -16.42 -0.68
C ARG A 509 -3.79 -16.23 -2.19
N PRO A 510 -4.14 -15.07 -2.75
CA PRO A 510 -3.78 -14.76 -4.13
C PRO A 510 -2.27 -14.87 -4.39
N GLY A 511 -1.90 -15.54 -5.48
CA GLY A 511 -0.49 -15.85 -5.78
C GLY A 511 -0.05 -17.27 -5.43
N THR A 512 -0.93 -18.08 -4.82
CA THR A 512 -0.62 -19.46 -4.45
C THR A 512 -0.59 -20.35 -5.69
N VAL A 513 0.60 -20.71 -6.16
CA VAL A 513 0.78 -21.57 -7.33
C VAL A 513 1.54 -22.83 -6.94
N ILE A 514 1.04 -23.99 -7.34
CA ILE A 514 1.77 -25.27 -7.19
C ILE A 514 2.43 -25.62 -8.51
N ALA A 515 3.73 -25.87 -8.49
CA ALA A 515 4.50 -26.31 -9.67
C ALA A 515 3.95 -27.64 -10.23
N ALA A 516 4.22 -27.92 -11.51
CA ALA A 516 3.89 -29.21 -12.11
C ALA A 516 4.56 -30.36 -11.33
N GLY A 517 3.78 -31.36 -10.89
CA GLY A 517 4.29 -32.44 -10.05
C GLY A 517 4.75 -32.02 -8.64
N GLY A 518 4.57 -30.75 -8.27
CA GLY A 518 4.98 -30.20 -6.98
C GLY A 518 3.91 -30.33 -5.90
N SER A 519 4.23 -29.82 -4.71
CA SER A 519 3.32 -29.87 -3.55
C SER A 519 3.29 -28.53 -2.81
N LEU A 520 2.16 -28.25 -2.18
CA LEU A 520 1.99 -27.21 -1.17
C LEU A 520 1.70 -27.88 0.17
N PHE A 521 2.24 -27.31 1.25
CA PHE A 521 1.94 -27.69 2.62
C PHE A 521 1.06 -26.63 3.26
N LEU A 522 0.00 -27.06 3.91
CA LEU A 522 -0.92 -26.22 4.66
C LEU A 522 -0.81 -26.59 6.14
N SER A 523 -0.44 -25.64 6.99
CA SER A 523 -0.16 -25.81 8.43
C SER A 523 -0.97 -24.79 9.25
N PRO A 524 -1.35 -25.04 10.52
CA PRO A 524 -1.98 -23.99 11.31
C PRO A 524 -0.98 -22.86 11.63
N GLU A 525 0.31 -23.18 11.79
CA GLU A 525 1.36 -22.21 12.07
C GLU A 525 2.60 -22.50 11.20
N VAL A 526 2.94 -21.57 10.29
CA VAL A 526 4.05 -21.73 9.35
C VAL A 526 5.39 -21.85 10.07
N ARG A 527 5.60 -21.06 11.13
CA ARG A 527 6.84 -21.08 11.91
C ARG A 527 7.00 -22.40 12.67
N ALA A 528 5.92 -22.97 13.20
CA ALA A 528 5.98 -24.27 13.87
C ALA A 528 6.32 -25.39 12.86
N PHE A 529 5.66 -25.41 11.70
CA PHE A 529 5.97 -26.36 10.62
C PHE A 529 7.46 -26.31 10.22
N ARG A 530 8.03 -25.13 10.02
CA ARG A 530 9.44 -24.96 9.65
C ARG A 530 10.42 -25.42 10.74
N ASN A 531 9.98 -25.47 11.99
CA ASN A 531 10.78 -25.89 13.14
C ASN A 531 10.54 -27.34 13.56
N ARG A 532 9.80 -28.12 12.76
CA ARG A 532 9.58 -29.54 13.01
C ARG A 532 10.90 -30.30 13.11
N ALA A 533 10.97 -31.22 14.06
CA ALA A 533 12.14 -32.09 14.24
C ALA A 533 12.26 -33.16 13.13
N GLU A 534 11.15 -33.51 12.49
CA GLU A 534 11.08 -34.52 11.43
C GLU A 534 10.49 -33.93 10.15
N ALA A 535 10.95 -34.44 9.01
CA ALA A 535 10.44 -34.08 7.71
C ALA A 535 8.92 -34.35 7.59
N PRO A 536 8.16 -33.53 6.86
CA PRO A 536 8.60 -32.30 6.20
C PRO A 536 8.89 -31.17 7.22
N THR A 537 9.93 -30.38 6.95
CA THR A 537 10.39 -29.28 7.83
C THR A 537 11.05 -28.16 7.01
N GLY A 538 11.55 -27.11 7.67
CA GLY A 538 12.32 -26.03 7.04
C GLY A 538 13.61 -26.54 6.40
N GLY A 539 14.11 -25.81 5.40
CA GLY A 539 15.33 -26.14 4.65
C GLY A 539 15.12 -27.10 3.49
N GLU A 540 13.88 -27.56 3.27
CA GLU A 540 13.55 -28.56 2.23
C GLU A 540 12.89 -27.96 0.97
N ALA A 541 12.93 -26.63 0.81
CA ALA A 541 12.30 -25.92 -0.31
C ALA A 541 10.79 -26.24 -0.46
N ARG A 542 10.04 -26.09 0.64
CA ARG A 542 8.60 -26.38 0.68
C ARG A 542 7.78 -25.11 0.51
N LEU A 543 6.87 -25.09 -0.46
CA LEU A 543 5.83 -24.06 -0.50
C LEU A 543 4.85 -24.30 0.63
N ILE A 544 4.72 -23.34 1.54
CA ILE A 544 3.86 -23.45 2.71
C ILE A 544 2.87 -22.29 2.72
N GLN A 545 1.64 -22.55 3.14
CA GLN A 545 0.73 -21.55 3.69
C GLN A 545 0.27 -21.98 5.06
N GLY A 546 -0.14 -21.01 5.88
CA GLY A 546 -0.74 -21.33 7.17
C GLY A 546 -1.92 -20.49 7.56
N ASP A 547 -2.18 -20.43 8.87
CA ASP A 547 -3.32 -19.77 9.49
C ASP A 547 -4.67 -20.33 9.03
N TYR A 548 -4.76 -21.64 8.80
CA TYR A 548 -6.08 -22.25 8.66
C TYR A 548 -6.80 -22.28 10.01
N ALA A 549 -8.13 -22.17 9.96
CA ALA A 549 -8.98 -22.29 11.14
C ALA A 549 -9.40 -23.74 11.37
N GLY A 550 -9.50 -24.18 12.63
CA GLY A 550 -9.81 -25.57 12.97
C GLY A 550 -8.56 -26.34 13.38
N GLN A 551 -8.69 -27.66 13.47
CA GLN A 551 -7.63 -28.57 13.89
C GLN A 551 -7.92 -29.94 13.29
N LEU A 552 -6.88 -30.66 12.88
CA LEU A 552 -7.08 -32.02 12.39
C LEU A 552 -7.40 -32.99 13.53
N SER A 553 -8.47 -33.77 13.34
CA SER A 553 -8.96 -34.75 14.30
C SER A 553 -8.24 -36.09 14.16
N ALA A 554 -7.62 -36.56 15.26
CA ALA A 554 -7.09 -37.92 15.36
C ALA A 554 -8.16 -39.02 15.29
N ARG A 555 -9.46 -38.67 15.27
CA ARG A 555 -10.59 -39.60 15.10
C ARG A 555 -11.06 -39.72 13.65
N GLY A 556 -10.41 -39.00 12.73
CA GLY A 556 -10.79 -38.90 11.33
C GLY A 556 -11.88 -37.85 11.08
N GLU A 557 -11.80 -37.22 9.90
CA GLU A 557 -12.77 -36.25 9.40
C GLU A 557 -12.64 -36.12 7.88
N THR A 558 -13.53 -35.35 7.27
CA THR A 558 -13.53 -35.10 5.83
C THR A 558 -12.84 -33.77 5.54
N LEU A 559 -12.02 -33.75 4.50
CA LEU A 559 -11.47 -32.56 3.87
C LEU A 559 -12.05 -32.50 2.46
N VAL A 560 -12.54 -31.32 2.05
CA VAL A 560 -13.15 -31.09 0.73
C VAL A 560 -12.44 -29.96 0.01
#